data_AF-A0A1J3IFF5-F1
#
_entry.id   AF-A0A1J3IFF5-F1
#
_cell.length_a   1.000
_cell.length_b   1.000
_cell.length_c   1.000
_cell.angle_alpha   90.00
_cell.angle_beta   90.00
_cell.angle_gamma   90.00
#
_symmetry.space_group_name_H-M   'P 1'
#
loop_
_entity.id
_entity.type
_entity.pdbx_description
1 polymer ?
#
loop_
_entity_poly.entity_id
_entity_poly.type
_entity_poly.pdbx_seq_one_letter_code
_entity_poly.pdbx_strand_id
1 'polypeptide(L)'
;TYVLWDMSDYSIPENLDPYSIMVQIESYIQKEGYRRELQIWLYGAENTWSCELKDELAELQFSVWPFKGVKLARLNMILAYFLAFVLVMDAPANLLMLSSNK
;
A
#
# COMPACT_ATOMS: atom_id res chain seq x y z
N THR A 1 -11.46 -1.47 -2.29
CA THR A 1 -10.79 -0.31 -1.68
C THR A 1 -9.31 -0.45 -1.87
N TYR A 2 -8.62 0.62 -2.23
CA TYR A 2 -7.17 0.64 -2.40
C TYR A 2 -6.52 1.40 -1.26
N VAL A 3 -5.45 0.85 -0.71
CA VAL A 3 -4.64 1.50 0.32
C VAL A 3 -3.25 1.75 -0.26
N LEU A 4 -2.89 3.01 -0.47
CA LEU A 4 -1.54 3.40 -0.88
C LEU A 4 -0.73 3.78 0.36
N TRP A 5 0.27 3.00 0.70
CA TRP A 5 0.98 3.08 1.97
C TRP A 5 2.47 3.40 1.78
N ASP A 6 2.89 4.59 2.21
CA ASP A 6 4.29 5.02 2.23
C ASP A 6 5.06 4.36 3.37
N MET A 7 5.87 3.37 3.03
CA MET A 7 6.73 2.66 3.99
C MET A 7 7.87 3.54 4.53
N SER A 8 8.15 4.69 3.89
CA SER A 8 9.15 5.64 4.40
C SER A 8 8.68 6.35 5.67
N ASP A 9 7.36 6.50 5.84
CA ASP A 9 6.74 7.24 6.94
C ASP A 9 6.10 6.33 7.97
N TYR A 10 5.54 5.22 7.50
CA TYR A 10 4.76 4.28 8.28
C TYR A 10 5.31 2.88 8.06
N SER A 11 6.55 2.63 8.45
CA SER A 11 7.15 1.29 8.34
C SER A 11 6.37 0.25 9.16
N ILE A 12 6.26 -0.97 8.65
CA ILE A 12 5.79 -2.12 9.44
C ILE A 12 6.76 -2.32 10.62
N PRO A 13 6.30 -2.30 11.88
CA PRO A 13 7.18 -2.51 13.02
C PRO A 13 7.77 -3.92 13.02
N GLU A 14 9.04 -4.07 13.40
CA GLU A 14 9.78 -5.36 13.34
C GLU A 14 9.11 -6.51 14.12
N ASN A 15 8.31 -6.20 15.14
CA ASN A 15 7.63 -7.18 15.99
C ASN A 15 6.18 -7.46 15.58
N LEU A 16 5.71 -6.87 14.47
CA LEU A 16 4.34 -7.00 14.00
C LEU A 16 4.30 -7.83 12.73
N ASP A 17 3.60 -8.94 12.82
CA ASP A 17 3.26 -9.81 11.71
C ASP A 17 2.45 -9.03 10.64
N PRO A 18 2.91 -8.95 9.38
CA PRO A 18 2.23 -8.23 8.32
C PRO A 18 0.79 -8.74 8.06
N TYR A 19 0.53 -10.04 8.28
CA TYR A 19 -0.82 -10.61 8.14
C TYR A 19 -1.77 -10.01 9.18
N SER A 20 -1.34 -9.92 10.43
CA SER A 20 -2.10 -9.29 11.51
C SER A 20 -2.42 -7.81 11.22
N ILE A 21 -1.55 -7.10 10.51
CA ILE A 21 -1.83 -5.73 10.05
C ILE A 21 -2.88 -5.73 8.94
N MET A 22 -2.74 -6.60 7.95
CA MET A 22 -3.71 -6.74 6.85
C MET A 22 -5.12 -6.96 7.39
N VAL A 23 -5.29 -7.90 8.32
CA VAL A 23 -6.58 -8.20 8.97
C VAL A 23 -7.14 -7.00 9.72
N GLN A 24 -6.30 -6.21 10.39
CA GLN A 24 -6.73 -5.00 11.08
C GLN A 24 -7.18 -3.91 10.12
N ILE A 25 -6.45 -3.68 9.02
CA ILE A 25 -6.83 -2.72 7.97
C ILE A 25 -8.16 -3.15 7.33
N GLU A 26 -8.30 -4.42 6.98
CA GLU A 26 -9.52 -4.97 6.40
C GLU A 26 -10.72 -4.80 7.35
N SER A 27 -10.55 -5.18 8.62
CA SER A 27 -11.60 -5.03 9.64
C SER A 27 -12.03 -3.58 9.80
N TYR A 28 -11.08 -2.63 9.79
CA TYR A 28 -11.38 -1.21 9.89
C TYR A 28 -12.15 -0.70 8.67
N ILE A 29 -11.68 -1.04 7.46
CA ILE A 29 -12.32 -0.63 6.19
C ILE A 29 -13.75 -1.20 6.10
N GLN A 30 -13.97 -2.44 6.51
CA GLN A 30 -15.31 -3.04 6.54
C GLN A 30 -16.25 -2.37 7.55
N LYS A 31 -15.73 -1.97 8.72
CA LYS A 31 -16.50 -1.22 9.75
C LYS A 31 -16.98 0.13 9.23
N GLU A 32 -16.19 0.80 8.40
CA GLU A 32 -16.57 2.05 7.71
C GLU A 32 -17.57 1.82 6.55
N GLY A 33 -18.01 0.58 6.32
CA GLY A 33 -19.03 0.22 5.33
C GLY A 33 -18.46 -0.18 3.96
N TYR A 34 -17.14 -0.21 3.80
CA TYR A 34 -16.50 -0.59 2.54
C TYR A 34 -16.24 -2.10 2.50
N ARG A 35 -17.15 -2.85 1.86
CA ARG A 35 -17.12 -4.33 1.82
C ARG A 35 -16.57 -4.94 0.53
N ARG A 36 -16.06 -4.11 -0.39
CA ARG A 36 -15.41 -4.58 -1.62
C ARG A 36 -14.00 -5.06 -1.33
N GLU A 37 -13.44 -5.84 -2.25
CA GLU A 37 -12.07 -6.35 -2.21
C GLU A 37 -11.06 -5.25 -1.82
N LEU A 38 -10.16 -5.59 -0.90
CA LEU A 38 -9.11 -4.72 -0.41
C LEU A 38 -7.81 -5.00 -1.17
N GLN A 39 -7.18 -3.95 -1.66
CA GLN A 39 -5.90 -4.01 -2.35
C GLN A 39 -4.92 -3.07 -1.64
N ILE A 40 -3.84 -3.61 -1.08
CA ILE A 40 -2.86 -2.82 -0.31
C ILE A 40 -1.57 -2.70 -1.11
N TRP A 41 -1.19 -1.46 -1.44
CA TRP A 41 -0.02 -1.12 -2.23
C TRP A 41 0.99 -0.42 -1.34
N LEU A 42 2.11 -1.08 -1.10
CA LEU A 42 3.23 -0.54 -0.34
C LEU A 42 4.19 0.16 -1.31
N TYR A 43 4.59 1.39 -1.01
CA TYR A 43 5.59 2.09 -1.81
C TYR A 43 6.65 2.76 -0.92
N GLY A 44 7.83 2.99 -1.49
CA GLY A 44 9.01 3.34 -0.69
C GLY A 44 10.29 3.29 -1.52
N ALA A 45 11.42 3.56 -0.86
CA ALA A 45 12.73 3.54 -1.52
C ALA A 45 13.13 2.11 -1.88
N GLU A 46 13.86 1.90 -2.97
CA GLU A 46 14.23 0.55 -3.45
C GLU A 46 14.94 -0.32 -2.41
N ASN A 47 15.68 0.29 -1.48
CA ASN A 47 16.42 -0.37 -0.41
C ASN A 47 15.60 -0.58 0.87
N THR A 48 14.29 -0.32 0.86
CA THR A 48 13.41 -0.53 2.02
C THR A 48 13.15 -2.00 2.32
N TRP A 49 13.26 -2.90 1.34
CA TRP A 49 12.86 -4.31 1.50
C TRP A 49 13.98 -5.28 1.08
N SER A 50 14.19 -6.32 1.87
CA SER A 50 14.95 -7.51 1.45
C SER A 50 14.13 -8.34 0.44
N CYS A 51 14.76 -9.34 -0.18
CA CYS A 51 14.03 -10.25 -1.07
C CYS A 51 13.00 -11.08 -0.29
N GLU A 52 13.40 -11.59 0.88
CA GLU A 52 12.57 -12.42 1.75
C GLU A 52 11.30 -11.68 2.20
N LEU A 53 11.45 -10.40 2.57
CA LEU A 53 10.31 -9.58 2.96
C LEU A 53 9.36 -9.31 1.79
N LYS A 54 9.88 -9.15 0.57
CA LYS A 54 9.02 -8.98 -0.62
C LYS A 54 8.20 -10.24 -0.90
N ASP A 55 8.82 -11.41 -0.74
CA ASP A 55 8.15 -12.70 -0.95
C ASP A 55 7.05 -12.90 0.10
N GLU A 56 7.34 -12.66 1.38
CA GLU A 56 6.35 -12.71 2.47
C GLU A 56 5.17 -11.76 2.22
N LEU A 57 5.45 -10.51 1.85
CA LEU A 57 4.41 -9.53 1.53
C LEU A 57 3.57 -9.93 0.33
N ALA A 58 4.16 -10.55 -0.70
CA ALA A 58 3.45 -11.02 -1.87
C ALA A 58 2.52 -12.21 -1.57
N GLU A 59 2.94 -13.14 -0.71
CA GLU A 59 2.09 -14.25 -0.22
C GLU A 59 0.83 -13.72 0.51
N LEU A 60 0.97 -12.55 1.15
CA LEU A 60 -0.09 -11.84 1.85
C LEU A 60 -0.84 -10.83 0.96
N GLN A 61 -0.67 -10.91 -0.37
CA GLN A 61 -1.35 -10.07 -1.35
C GLN A 61 -1.05 -8.57 -1.27
N PHE A 62 0.04 -8.17 -0.59
CA PHE A 62 0.54 -6.80 -0.69
C PHE A 62 1.25 -6.60 -2.03
N SER A 63 0.92 -5.50 -2.71
CA SER A 63 1.63 -5.07 -3.91
C SER A 63 2.78 -4.14 -3.53
N VAL A 64 4.04 -4.56 -3.73
CA VAL A 64 5.21 -3.76 -3.39
C VAL A 64 5.70 -2.97 -4.60
N TRP A 65 5.81 -1.64 -4.45
CA TRP A 65 6.22 -0.68 -5.48
C TRP A 65 7.50 0.06 -5.05
N PRO A 66 8.68 -0.51 -5.34
CA PRO A 66 9.95 0.13 -5.06
C PRO A 66 10.23 1.25 -6.07
N PHE A 67 10.51 2.45 -5.58
CA PHE A 67 10.76 3.62 -6.42
C PHE A 67 12.07 4.34 -6.09
N LYS A 68 12.70 4.89 -7.13
CA LYS A 68 13.87 5.76 -7.04
C LYS A 68 13.48 7.20 -6.70
N GLY A 69 14.48 7.97 -6.29
CA GLY A 69 14.35 9.42 -6.10
C GLY A 69 13.91 9.82 -4.69
N VAL A 70 13.74 11.12 -4.49
CA VAL A 70 13.30 11.71 -3.22
C VAL A 70 11.85 11.35 -2.91
N LYS A 71 11.43 11.54 -1.66
CA LYS A 71 10.09 11.16 -1.17
C LYS A 71 8.94 11.69 -2.05
N LEU A 72 8.99 12.96 -2.45
CA LEU A 72 7.99 13.55 -3.35
C LEU A 72 7.96 12.89 -4.73
N ALA A 73 9.11 12.48 -5.27
CA ALA A 73 9.15 11.77 -6.55
C ALA A 73 8.47 10.40 -6.47
N ARG A 74 8.70 9.66 -5.37
CA ARG A 74 8.05 8.36 -5.13
C ARG A 74 6.55 8.49 -4.94
N LEU A 75 6.09 9.54 -4.25
CA LEU A 75 4.68 9.90 -4.16
C LEU A 75 4.07 10.13 -5.56
N ASN A 76 4.70 10.97 -6.37
CA ASN A 76 4.20 11.25 -7.71
C ASN A 76 4.15 9.98 -8.58
N MET A 77 5.12 9.07 -8.41
CA MET A 77 5.11 7.78 -9.09
C MET A 77 3.93 6.90 -8.66
N ILE A 78 3.71 6.67 -7.35
CA ILE A 78 2.60 5.81 -6.92
C ILE A 78 1.24 6.38 -7.36
N LEU A 79 1.07 7.71 -7.33
CA LEU A 79 -0.15 8.35 -7.82
C LEU A 79 -0.32 8.19 -9.33
N ALA A 80 0.74 8.35 -10.12
CA ALA A 80 0.69 8.14 -11.57
C ALA A 80 0.31 6.69 -11.93
N TYR A 81 0.89 5.71 -11.23
CA TYR A 81 0.53 4.30 -11.38
C TYR A 81 -0.92 4.05 -10.99
N PHE A 82 -1.36 4.55 -9.83
CA PHE A 82 -2.74 4.40 -9.38
C PHE A 82 -3.73 4.99 -10.39
N LEU A 83 -3.49 6.20 -10.87
CA LEU A 83 -4.34 6.86 -11.87
C LEU A 83 -4.39 6.09 -13.19
N ALA A 84 -3.28 5.47 -13.62
CA ALA A 84 -3.28 4.60 -14.78
C ALA A 84 -4.18 3.36 -14.57
N PHE A 85 -4.18 2.79 -13.36
CA PHE A 85 -5.04 1.66 -13.02
C PHE A 85 -6.52 2.06 -12.88
N VAL A 86 -6.83 3.28 -12.43
CA VAL A 86 -8.23 3.77 -12.32
C VAL A 86 -9.01 3.60 -13.63
N LEU A 87 -8.34 3.70 -14.78
CA LEU A 87 -8.95 3.52 -16.10
C LEU A 87 -9.48 2.10 -16.36
N VAL A 88 -9.04 1.11 -15.59
CA VAL A 88 -9.42 -0.30 -15.73
C VAL A 88 -10.06 -0.88 -14.46
N MET A 89 -10.33 -0.06 -13.45
CA MET A 89 -10.97 -0.47 -12.20
C MET A 89 -12.50 -0.50 -12.31
N ASP A 90 -13.13 -1.46 -11.64
CA ASP A 90 -14.58 -1.50 -11.47
C ASP A 90 -15.06 -0.40 -10.51
N ALA A 91 -15.86 0.53 -11.02
CA ALA A 91 -16.45 1.60 -10.23
C ALA A 91 -17.58 1.09 -9.30
N PRO A 92 -17.84 1.77 -8.16
CA PRO A 92 -16.97 2.74 -7.48
C PRO A 92 -15.80 2.08 -6.74
N ALA A 93 -14.65 2.77 -6.71
CA ALA A 93 -13.47 2.40 -5.94
C ALA A 93 -13.15 3.49 -4.90
N ASN A 94 -12.79 3.08 -3.68
CA ASN A 94 -12.35 3.98 -2.61
C ASN A 94 -10.82 3.94 -2.52
N LEU A 95 -10.21 5.09 -2.27
CA LEU A 95 -8.77 5.25 -2.06
C LEU A 95 -8.51 5.76 -0.64
N LEU A 96 -7.70 5.03 0.12
CA LEU A 96 -7.07 5.49 1.37
C LEU A 96 -5.57 5.64 1.12
N MET A 97 -5.00 6.76 1.57
CA MET A 97 -3.57 7.03 1.41
C MET A 97 -2.92 7.28 2.77
N LEU A 98 -1.87 6.50 3.07
CA LEU A 98 -1.07 6.63 4.29
C LEU A 98 0.29 7.23 3.90
N SER A 99 0.40 8.55 4.00
CA SER A 99 1.64 9.28 3.77
C SER A 99 1.65 10.59 4.54
N SER A 100 2.83 11.00 5.00
CA SER A 100 3.06 12.32 5.60
C SER A 100 3.66 13.33 4.62
N ASN A 101 3.70 13.00 3.32
CA ASN A 101 3.93 14.01 2.29
C ASN A 101 2.85 15.09 2.42
N LYS A 102 3.27 16.32 2.70
CA LYS A 102 2.42 17.50 2.83
C LYS A 102 2.35 18.25 1.52
#